data_AF-A0A6I5NKL7-F1
#
_entry.id   AF-A0A6I5NKL7-F1
#
_cell.length_a   1.000
_cell.length_b   1.000
_cell.length_c   1.000
_cell.angle_alpha   90.00
_cell.angle_beta   90.00
_cell.angle_gamma   90.00
#
_symmetry.space_group_name_H-M   'P 1'
#
loop_
_entity.id
_entity.type
_entity.pdbx_description
1 polymer ?
#
loop_
_entity_poly.entity_id
_entity_poly.type
_entity_poly.pdbx_seq_one_letter_code
_entity_poly.pdbx_strand_id
1 'polypeptide(L)' 'LGLSSPEFDTYLLLIDESGNRLAENDDVAGSTDSEIVMTLPQTGTYRVIANAYDAAGRGRYRLVIR' A
#
# COMPACT_ATOMS: atom_id res chain seq x y z
N LEU A 1 5.50 5.40 0.62
CA LEU A 1 4.08 5.16 0.96
C LEU A 1 4.03 4.21 2.14
N GLY A 2 3.35 4.54 3.22
CA GLY A 2 3.22 3.65 4.37
C GLY A 2 1.76 3.50 4.78
N LEU A 3 1.33 2.27 5.05
CA LEU A 3 0.00 1.93 5.53
C LEU A 3 0.15 1.17 6.83
N SER A 4 -0.56 1.60 7.87
CA SER A 4 -0.61 0.89 9.12
C SER A 4 -2.03 0.73 9.66
N SER A 5 -2.26 -0.38 10.35
CA SER A 5 -3.52 -0.63 11.04
C SER A 5 -3.32 -1.46 12.31
N PRO A 6 -3.95 -1.09 13.44
CA PRO A 6 -4.01 -1.95 14.61
C PRO A 6 -5.11 -3.03 14.51
N GLU A 7 -5.92 -3.03 13.44
CA GLU A 7 -7.16 -3.82 13.33
C GLU A 7 -7.09 -4.91 12.26
N PHE A 8 -6.17 -4.81 11.30
CA PHE A 8 -6.01 -5.80 10.24
C PHE A 8 -4.59 -5.78 9.65
N ASP A 9 -4.22 -6.90 9.01
CA ASP A 9 -2.98 -7.01 8.26
C ASP A 9 -3.08 -6.23 6.93
N THR A 10 -2.20 -5.26 6.75
CA THR A 10 -2.36 -4.27 5.69
C THR A 10 -1.80 -4.75 4.36
N TYR A 11 -2.28 -4.17 3.27
CA TYR A 11 -1.74 -4.39 1.93
C TYR A 11 -1.79 -3.09 1.14
N LEU A 12 -0.67 -2.74 0.52
CA LEU A 12 -0.53 -1.61 -0.39
C LEU A 12 -0.26 -2.08 -1.81
N LEU A 13 -0.93 -1.44 -2.77
CA LEU A 13 -0.63 -1.57 -4.19
C LEU A 13 -0.51 -0.19 -4.84
N LEU A 14 0.59 0.04 -5.55
CA LEU A 14 0.83 1.21 -6.39
C LEU A 14 0.62 0.83 -7.86
N ILE A 15 -0.26 1.55 -8.54
CA ILE A 15 -0.51 1.39 -9.98
C ILE A 15 -0.29 2.69 -10.75
N ASP A 16 0.09 2.58 -12.01
CA ASP A 16 0.14 3.72 -12.94
C ASP A 16 -1.26 4.12 -13.45
N GLU A 17 -1.31 5.16 -14.27
CA GLU A 17 -2.54 5.68 -14.86
C GLU A 17 -3.29 4.65 -15.72
N SER A 18 -2.55 3.78 -16.41
CA SER A 18 -3.07 2.70 -17.25
C SER A 18 -3.54 1.49 -16.44
N GLY A 19 -3.30 1.50 -15.12
CA GLY A 19 -3.65 0.40 -14.22
C GLY A 19 -2.59 -0.70 -14.11
N ASN A 20 -1.39 -0.48 -14.64
CA ASN A 20 -0.29 -1.44 -14.47
C ASN A 20 0.20 -1.41 -13.03
N ARG A 21 0.46 -2.59 -12.46
CA ARG A 21 1.01 -2.75 -11.11
C ARG A 21 2.49 -2.41 -11.13
N LEU A 22 2.92 -1.48 -10.28
CA LEU A 22 4.31 -1.04 -10.18
C LEU A 22 5.00 -1.63 -8.96
N ALA A 23 4.30 -1.64 -7.82
CA ALA A 23 4.80 -2.19 -6.57
C ALA A 23 3.63 -2.62 -5.68
N GLU A 24 3.84 -3.66 -4.89
CA GLU A 24 2.94 -4.10 -3.84
C GLU A 24 3.74 -4.52 -2.62
N ASN A 25 3.15 -4.39 -1.44
CA ASN A 25 3.72 -4.91 -0.19
C ASN A 25 2.60 -5.08 0.85
N ASP A 26 2.67 -6.13 1.66
CA ASP A 26 1.80 -6.43 2.81
C ASP A 26 2.53 -6.30 4.16
N ASP A 27 3.82 -6.62 4.24
CA ASP A 27 4.59 -6.59 5.49
C ASP A 27 5.81 -5.65 5.48
N VAL A 28 6.27 -5.25 6.67
CA VAL A 28 7.53 -4.52 6.81
C VAL A 28 8.17 -4.80 8.16
N ALA A 29 9.45 -5.19 8.13
CA ALA A 29 10.29 -5.32 9.33
C ALA A 29 9.65 -6.12 10.49
N GLY A 30 8.94 -7.21 10.18
CA GLY A 30 8.27 -8.05 11.17
C GLY A 30 6.95 -7.48 11.73
N SER A 31 6.42 -6.44 11.11
CA SER A 31 5.07 -5.91 11.31
C SER A 31 4.14 -6.35 10.18
N THR A 32 2.83 -6.33 10.45
CA THR A 32 1.73 -6.46 9.48
C THR A 32 1.37 -5.13 8.80
N ASP A 33 2.23 -4.13 8.96
CA ASP A 33 2.14 -2.84 8.28
C ASP A 33 2.85 -2.93 6.93
N SER A 34 2.38 -2.20 5.91
CA SER A 34 2.97 -2.21 4.57
C SER A 34 3.73 -0.92 4.26
N GLU A 35 4.88 -1.04 3.59
CA GLU A 35 5.62 0.11 3.07
C GLU A 35 6.09 -0.11 1.62
N ILE A 36 5.91 0.91 0.78
CA ILE A 36 6.47 0.98 -0.58
C ILE A 36 7.40 2.20 -0.67
N VAL A 37 8.66 1.94 -1.01
CA VAL A 37 9.67 2.95 -1.35
C VAL A 37 10.11 2.71 -2.80
N MET A 38 9.82 3.66 -3.69
CA MET A 38 10.11 3.53 -5.12
C MET A 38 10.37 4.90 -5.74
N THR A 39 11.33 4.94 -6.67
CA THR A 39 11.47 6.05 -7.62
C THR A 39 10.49 5.84 -8.77
N LEU A 40 9.57 6.79 -8.97
CA LEU A 40 8.58 6.69 -10.04
C LEU A 40 9.26 6.78 -11.42
N PRO A 41 8.90 5.90 -12.37
CA PRO A 41 9.63 5.77 -13.65
C PRO A 41 9.37 6.95 -14.60
N GLN A 42 8.25 7.67 -14.42
CA GLN A 42 7.86 8.79 -15.27
C GLN A 42 6.95 9.76 -14.51
N THR A 43 6.81 10.98 -15.05
CA THR A 43 5.80 11.94 -14.55
C THR A 43 4.40 11.50 -15.00
N GLY A 44 3.44 11.52 -14.09
CA GLY A 44 2.05 11.14 -14.39
C GLY A 44 1.21 10.94 -13.15
N THR A 45 -0.02 10.47 -13.35
CA THR A 45 -0.93 10.14 -12.26
C THR A 45 -0.70 8.69 -11.80
N TYR A 46 -0.63 8.49 -10.50
CA TYR A 46 -0.53 7.18 -9.88
C TYR A 46 -1.69 6.99 -8.91
N ARG A 47 -2.13 5.74 -8.73
CA ARG A 47 -3.14 5.41 -7.73
C ARG A 47 -2.54 4.50 -6.67
N VAL A 48 -2.81 4.82 -5.42
CA VAL A 48 -2.46 4.00 -4.27
C VAL A 48 -3.73 3.30 -3.81
N ILE A 49 -3.70 1.99 -3.78
CA ILE A 49 -4.78 1.15 -3.27
C ILE A 49 -4.34 0.68 -1.87
N ALA A 50 -5.10 1.11 -0.86
CA ALA A 50 -4.98 0.63 0.51
C ALA A 50 -6.04 -0.44 0.76
N ASN A 51 -5.62 -1.63 1.18
CA ASN A 51 -6.50 -2.76 1.43
C ASN A 51 -6.03 -3.56 2.65
N ALA A 52 -6.85 -4.52 3.08
CA ALA A 52 -6.39 -5.62 3.91
C ALA A 52 -5.74 -6.72 3.06
N TYR A 53 -4.82 -7.47 3.65
CA TYR A 53 -4.19 -8.65 3.04
C TYR A 53 -5.23 -9.77 2.77
N ASP A 54 -6.12 -10.01 3.73
CA ASP A 54 -7.18 -11.02 3.63
C ASP A 54 -8.59 -10.40 3.54
N ALA A 55 -9.57 -11.25 3.20
CA ALA A 55 -10.96 -10.82 3.02
C ALA A 55 -11.70 -10.50 4.32
N ALA A 56 -11.16 -10.85 5.48
CA ALA A 56 -11.76 -10.60 6.78
C ALA A 56 -11.31 -9.25 7.39
N GLY A 57 -10.13 -8.79 6.99
CA GLY A 57 -9.51 -7.56 7.44
C GLY A 57 -10.33 -6.32 7.10
N ARG A 58 -10.59 -5.51 8.12
CA ARG A 58 -11.36 -4.27 8.05
C ARG A 58 -11.12 -3.46 9.31
N GLY A 59 -11.19 -2.15 9.19
CA GLY A 59 -11.06 -1.28 10.35
C GLY A 59 -10.41 0.04 10.00
N ARG A 60 -9.98 0.74 11.04
CA ARG A 60 -9.27 2.00 10.88
C ARG A 60 -7.85 1.76 10.39
N TYR A 61 -7.35 2.69 9.60
CA TYR A 61 -5.99 2.65 9.08
C TYR A 61 -5.42 4.07 9.00
N ARG A 62 -4.09 4.14 8.87
CA ARG A 62 -3.37 5.38 8.58
C ARG A 62 -2.55 5.19 7.32
N LEU A 63 -2.86 5.98 6.29
CA LEU A 63 -2.07 6.08 5.07
C LEU A 63 -1.18 7.33 5.10
N VAL A 64 0.10 7.17 4.80
CA VAL A 64 1.07 8.27 4.70
C VAL A 64 1.71 8.27 3.32
N ILE A 65 1.67 9.44 2.69
CA ILE A 65 2.33 9.73 1.41
C ILE A 65 3.51 10.66 1.70
N ARG A 66 4.69 10.36 1.13
CA ARG A 66 5.95 11.10 1.29
C ARG A 66 6.57 11.33 -0.07
#